data_AF-A0A4U3AS61-F1
#
_entry.id   AF-A0A4U3AS61-F1
#
_cell.length_a   1.000
_cell.length_b   1.000
_cell.length_c   1.000
_cell.angle_alpha   90.00
_cell.angle_beta   90.00
_cell.angle_gamma   90.00
#
_symmetry.space_group_name_H-M   'P 1'
#
loop_
_entity.id
_entity.type
_entity.pdbx_description
1 polymer ?
#
loop_
_entity_poly.entity_id
_entity_poly.type
_entity_poly.pdbx_seq_one_letter_code
_entity_poly.pdbx_strand_id
1 'polypeptide(L)'
;NLCDAYHIPLLFLADVPGFMIGTKVERAGIIRHGAKMISAMSEATVPKISIVVRKAYGAGLYAMAGPAFEPDCCLALPTASIAVMGPEAAVNAVYANKIAALPEEERDSFIAEKREEYKKDIDIYHLASE
;
A
#
# COMPACT_ATOMS: atom_id res chain seq x y z
N ASN A 1 4.19 1.00 20.90
CA ASN A 1 4.00 1.40 22.32
C ASN A 1 4.23 0.26 23.30
N LEU A 2 3.38 -0.77 23.37
CA LEU A 2 3.61 -1.86 24.34
C LEU A 2 4.94 -2.60 24.08
N CYS A 3 5.12 -3.16 22.89
CA CYS A 3 6.36 -3.87 22.54
C CYS A 3 7.59 -3.00 22.76
N ASP A 4 7.52 -1.74 22.30
CA ASP A 4 8.60 -0.77 22.45
C ASP A 4 8.97 -0.50 23.92
N ALA A 5 7.97 -0.31 24.79
CA ALA A 5 8.17 -0.08 26.23
C ALA A 5 8.80 -1.28 26.96
N TYR A 6 8.66 -2.49 26.41
CA TYR A 6 9.23 -3.72 26.97
C TYR A 6 10.39 -4.26 26.13
N HIS A 7 10.94 -3.46 25.22
CA HIS A 7 12.08 -3.82 24.36
C HIS A 7 11.85 -5.07 23.50
N ILE A 8 10.61 -5.31 23.09
CA ILE A 8 10.24 -6.43 22.23
C ILE A 8 10.33 -5.97 20.76
N PRO A 9 11.15 -6.62 19.91
CA PRO A 9 11.25 -6.30 18.49
C PRO A 9 9.91 -6.43 17.76
N LEU A 10 9.76 -5.66 16.68
CA LEU A 10 8.55 -5.64 15.86
C LEU A 10 8.81 -6.30 14.50
N LEU A 11 7.92 -7.21 14.14
CA LEU A 11 7.84 -7.80 12.80
C LEU A 11 6.54 -7.35 12.13
N PHE A 12 6.68 -6.68 10.98
CA PHE A 12 5.57 -6.27 10.14
C PHE A 12 5.41 -7.24 8.97
N LEU A 13 4.21 -7.80 8.82
CA LEU A 13 3.82 -8.62 7.67
C LEU A 13 2.84 -7.81 6.82
N ALA A 14 3.32 -7.16 5.77
CA ALA A 14 2.52 -6.24 4.97
C ALA A 14 1.77 -6.97 3.84
N ASP A 15 0.44 -7.03 3.98
CA ASP A 15 -0.53 -7.36 2.91
C ASP A 15 -1.72 -6.37 3.00
N VAL A 16 -1.45 -5.10 2.71
CA VAL A 16 -2.36 -3.96 2.95
C VAL A 16 -2.59 -3.15 1.67
N PRO A 17 -3.83 -3.09 1.14
CA PRO A 17 -4.16 -2.30 -0.06
C PRO A 17 -4.26 -0.79 0.20
N GLY A 18 -4.20 -0.36 1.45
CA GLY A 18 -4.39 1.02 1.88
C GLY A 18 -5.38 1.14 3.05
N PHE A 19 -5.73 2.37 3.40
CA PHE A 19 -6.79 2.66 4.38
C PHE A 19 -8.18 2.56 3.73
N MET A 20 -9.18 2.23 4.54
CA MET A 20 -10.57 2.23 4.09
C MET A 20 -11.03 3.64 3.73
N ILE A 21 -11.72 3.79 2.60
CA ILE A 21 -12.30 5.05 2.13
C ILE A 21 -13.81 4.99 2.31
N GLY A 22 -14.44 6.12 2.66
CA GLY A 22 -15.89 6.27 2.66
C GLY A 22 -16.40 7.18 3.78
N THR A 23 -17.54 7.83 3.55
CA THR A 23 -18.08 8.87 4.45
C THR A 23 -18.22 8.41 5.91
N LYS A 24 -18.56 7.14 6.14
CA LYS A 24 -18.70 6.58 7.50
C LYS A 24 -17.35 6.54 8.24
N VAL A 25 -16.29 6.04 7.60
CA VAL A 25 -14.96 5.90 8.22
C VAL A 25 -14.25 7.24 8.34
N GLU A 26 -14.49 8.14 7.38
CA GLU A 26 -14.01 9.53 7.46
C GLU A 26 -14.58 10.25 8.69
N ARG A 27 -15.90 10.17 8.89
CA ARG A 27 -16.56 10.73 10.08
C ARG A 27 -16.14 10.06 11.38
N ALA A 28 -15.79 8.77 11.32
CA ALA A 28 -15.20 8.06 12.46
C ALA A 28 -13.74 8.44 12.73
N GLY A 29 -13.14 9.30 11.90
CA GLY A 29 -11.80 9.84 12.11
C GLY A 29 -10.68 8.93 11.61
N ILE A 30 -10.89 8.18 10.52
CA ILE A 30 -9.88 7.26 9.95
C ILE A 30 -8.51 7.92 9.75
N ILE A 31 -8.47 9.19 9.31
CA ILE A 31 -7.24 9.97 9.16
C ILE A 31 -6.49 10.10 10.49
N ARG A 32 -7.20 10.53 11.55
CA ARG A 32 -6.61 10.70 12.88
C ARG A 32 -6.17 9.35 13.48
N HIS A 33 -6.94 8.30 13.27
CA HIS A 33 -6.60 6.96 13.74
C HIS A 33 -5.39 6.37 13.00
N GLY A 34 -5.32 6.54 11.67
CA GLY A 34 -4.17 6.16 10.86
C GLY A 34 -2.91 6.92 11.25
N ALA A 35 -3.01 8.23 11.45
CA ALA A 35 -1.89 9.07 11.91
C ALA A 35 -1.31 8.59 13.26
N LYS A 36 -2.15 8.14 14.20
CA LYS A 36 -1.66 7.55 15.47
C LYS A 36 -0.87 6.26 15.26
N MET A 37 -1.31 5.41 14.33
CA MET A 37 -0.60 4.16 14.02
C MET A 37 0.76 4.46 13.40
N ILE A 38 0.80 5.39 12.44
CA ILE A 38 2.06 5.81 11.79
C ILE A 38 2.99 6.43 12.84
N SER A 39 2.55 7.40 13.64
CA SER A 39 3.37 8.01 14.70
C SER A 39 3.90 6.97 15.70
N ALA A 40 3.06 6.06 16.21
CA ALA A 40 3.51 5.01 17.13
C ALA A 40 4.51 4.02 16.52
N MET A 41 4.44 3.78 15.21
CA MET A 41 5.39 2.95 14.46
C MET A 41 6.69 3.70 14.19
N SER A 42 6.61 4.98 13.80
CA SER A 42 7.75 5.85 13.50
C SER A 42 8.58 6.18 14.75
N GLU A 43 7.94 6.32 15.91
CA GLU A 43 8.61 6.63 17.18
C GLU A 43 9.18 5.39 17.87
N ALA A 44 8.88 4.17 17.39
CA ALA A 44 9.37 2.94 18.00
C ALA A 44 10.90 2.83 17.84
N THR A 45 11.58 2.60 18.96
CA THR A 45 13.04 2.52 19.07
C THR A 45 13.58 1.09 19.05
N VAL A 46 12.71 0.10 19.29
CA VAL A 46 13.05 -1.32 19.13
C VAL A 46 13.37 -1.68 17.67
N PRO A 47 14.11 -2.78 17.43
CA PRO A 47 14.33 -3.28 16.08
C PRO A 47 13.01 -3.54 15.35
N LYS A 48 12.95 -3.13 14.08
CA LYS A 48 11.80 -3.24 13.19
C LYS A 48 12.23 -4.01 11.93
N ILE A 49 11.55 -5.11 11.65
CA ILE A 49 11.69 -5.85 10.39
C ILE A 49 10.36 -5.78 9.64
N SER A 50 10.39 -5.43 8.36
CA SER A 50 9.21 -5.42 7.49
C SER A 50 9.35 -6.44 6.37
N ILE A 51 8.31 -7.25 6.19
CA ILE A 51 8.21 -8.24 5.12
C ILE A 51 6.94 -7.95 4.33
N VAL A 52 7.11 -7.54 3.07
CA VAL A 52 5.99 -7.38 2.13
C VAL A 52 5.63 -8.75 1.57
N VAL A 53 4.44 -9.22 1.92
CA VAL A 53 3.98 -10.58 1.59
C VAL A 53 3.31 -10.61 0.21
N ARG A 54 2.44 -9.63 -0.07
CA ARG A 54 1.71 -9.54 -1.34
C ARG A 54 1.46 -8.07 -1.69
N LYS A 55 0.31 -7.47 -1.38
CA LYS A 55 0.04 -6.08 -1.78
C LYS A 55 0.48 -5.13 -0.67
N ALA A 56 1.22 -4.08 -1.01
CA ALA A 56 1.50 -2.98 -0.10
C ALA A 56 1.41 -1.67 -0.87
N TYR A 57 0.29 -0.96 -0.70
CA TYR A 57 0.00 0.23 -1.49
C TYR A 57 -0.12 1.50 -0.64
N GLY A 58 0.45 2.59 -1.15
CA GLY A 58 0.31 3.94 -0.62
C GLY A 58 0.46 4.03 0.90
N ALA A 59 -0.50 4.65 1.57
CA ALA A 59 -0.49 4.81 3.02
C ALA A 59 -0.48 3.49 3.81
N GLY A 60 -0.90 2.37 3.21
CA GLY A 60 -0.79 1.04 3.82
C GLY A 60 0.66 0.60 3.99
N LEU A 61 1.52 0.88 3.01
CA LEU A 61 2.97 0.62 3.11
C LEU A 61 3.60 1.45 4.25
N TYR A 62 3.19 2.72 4.37
CA TYR A 62 3.67 3.62 5.41
C TYR A 62 3.28 3.14 6.80
N ALA A 63 2.04 2.70 7.00
CA ALA A 63 1.58 2.18 8.29
C ALA A 63 2.29 0.89 8.73
N MET A 64 2.89 0.15 7.78
CA MET A 64 3.52 -1.16 8.01
C MET A 64 5.06 -1.11 7.97
N ALA A 65 5.64 0.04 8.34
CA ALA A 65 7.09 0.24 8.39
C ALA A 65 7.78 -0.11 7.05
N GLY A 66 7.24 0.39 5.93
CA GLY A 66 7.91 0.28 4.63
C GLY A 66 9.25 1.03 4.58
N PRO A 67 9.96 0.99 3.43
CA PRO A 67 11.33 1.51 3.33
C PRO A 67 11.53 2.95 3.80
N ALA A 68 10.54 3.82 3.55
CA ALA A 68 10.57 5.23 3.95
C ALA A 68 10.54 5.47 5.48
N PHE A 69 10.26 4.44 6.28
CA PHE A 69 10.27 4.49 7.74
C PHE A 69 11.45 3.72 8.34
N GLU A 70 12.45 3.42 7.52
CA GLU A 70 13.77 2.91 7.93
C GLU A 70 13.70 1.75 8.93
N PRO A 71 12.97 0.65 8.61
CA PRO A 71 13.14 -0.59 9.38
C PRO A 71 14.59 -1.08 9.25
N ASP A 72 15.10 -1.80 10.26
CA ASP A 72 16.43 -2.41 10.22
C ASP A 72 16.59 -3.35 9.01
N CYS A 73 15.47 -3.95 8.57
CA CYS A 73 15.42 -4.72 7.33
C CYS A 73 14.03 -4.60 6.70
N CYS A 74 13.99 -4.28 5.40
CA CYS A 74 12.78 -4.35 4.59
C CYS A 74 12.98 -5.38 3.48
N LEU A 75 12.17 -6.44 3.51
CA LEU A 75 12.20 -7.54 2.54
C LEU A 75 10.87 -7.61 1.81
N ALA A 76 10.90 -8.18 0.61
CA ALA A 76 9.70 -8.47 -0.17
C ALA A 76 9.75 -9.91 -0.68
N LEU A 77 8.60 -10.57 -0.64
CA LEU A 77 8.45 -11.88 -1.29
C LEU A 77 8.33 -11.71 -2.82
N PRO A 78 8.61 -12.76 -3.61
CA PRO A 78 8.43 -12.71 -5.07
C PRO A 78 7.02 -12.33 -5.54
N THR A 79 6.00 -12.56 -4.71
CA THR A 79 4.61 -12.22 -4.97
C THR A 79 4.24 -10.80 -4.55
N ALA A 80 5.21 -10.01 -4.08
CA ALA A 80 4.96 -8.66 -3.60
C ALA A 80 4.65 -7.70 -4.75
N SER A 81 3.75 -6.76 -4.48
CA SER A 81 3.39 -5.66 -5.36
C SER A 81 3.39 -4.39 -4.53
N ILE A 82 4.39 -3.55 -4.76
CA ILE A 82 4.58 -2.27 -4.06
C ILE A 82 4.29 -1.15 -5.07
N ALA A 83 3.33 -0.29 -4.75
CA ALA A 83 2.91 0.79 -5.64
C ALA A 83 2.24 1.92 -4.86
N VAL A 84 2.04 3.07 -5.51
CA VAL A 84 1.28 4.19 -4.91
C VAL A 84 -0.18 3.79 -4.66
N MET A 85 -0.78 3.02 -5.57
CA MET A 85 -2.13 2.51 -5.44
C MET A 85 -2.30 1.20 -6.24
N GLY A 86 -3.37 0.45 -5.96
CA GLY A 86 -3.66 -0.77 -6.69
C GLY A 86 -4.11 -0.51 -8.14
N PRO A 87 -3.97 -1.50 -9.06
CA PRO A 87 -4.26 -1.33 -10.48
C PRO A 87 -5.69 -0.85 -10.77
N GLU A 88 -6.67 -1.37 -10.04
CA GLU A 88 -8.07 -0.97 -10.18
C GLU A 88 -8.30 0.51 -9.82
N ALA A 89 -7.73 0.95 -8.69
CA ALA A 89 -7.84 2.34 -8.26
C ALA A 89 -7.09 3.28 -9.23
N ALA A 90 -5.90 2.88 -9.69
CA ALA A 90 -5.10 3.64 -10.65
C ALA A 90 -5.84 3.87 -11.96
N VAL A 91 -6.35 2.80 -12.57
CA VAL A 91 -7.04 2.87 -13.86
C VAL A 91 -8.29 3.72 -13.77
N ASN A 92 -9.10 3.53 -12.72
CA ASN A 92 -10.31 4.31 -12.50
C ASN A 92 -10.02 5.79 -12.25
N ALA A 93 -8.92 6.13 -11.56
CA ALA A 93 -8.55 7.51 -11.31
C ALA A 93 -7.98 8.21 -12.57
N VAL A 94 -7.06 7.55 -13.27
CA VAL A 94 -6.34 8.14 -14.42
C VAL A 94 -7.22 8.20 -15.66
N TYR A 95 -8.03 7.16 -15.90
CA TYR A 95 -8.82 7.03 -17.13
C TYR A 95 -10.32 7.31 -16.94
N ALA A 96 -10.74 7.88 -15.80
CA ALA A 96 -12.15 8.15 -15.47
C ALA A 96 -12.94 8.76 -16.65
N ASN A 97 -12.42 9.85 -17.21
CA ASN A 97 -13.07 10.58 -18.32
C ASN A 97 -13.09 9.76 -19.62
N LYS A 98 -12.03 8.99 -19.88
CA LYS A 98 -11.93 8.15 -21.09
C LYS A 98 -12.90 6.98 -21.00
N ILE A 99 -13.00 6.33 -19.84
CA ILE A 99 -13.96 5.26 -19.58
C ILE A 99 -15.39 5.78 -19.72
N ALA A 100 -15.69 6.96 -19.17
CA ALA A 100 -17.03 7.56 -19.28
C ALA A 100 -17.42 7.89 -20.73
N ALA A 101 -16.46 8.26 -21.58
CA ALA A 101 -16.68 8.56 -22.99
C ALA A 101 -16.80 7.32 -23.90
N LEU A 102 -16.35 6.14 -23.44
CA LEU A 102 -16.42 4.90 -24.21
C LEU A 102 -17.85 4.30 -24.22
N PRO A 103 -18.23 3.60 -25.29
CA PRO A 103 -19.43 2.75 -25.31
C PRO A 103 -19.39 1.72 -24.19
N GLU A 104 -20.54 1.39 -23.61
CA GLU A 104 -20.63 0.49 -22.45
C GLU A 104 -19.99 -0.88 -22.72
N GLU A 105 -20.15 -1.40 -23.93
CA GLU A 105 -19.60 -2.68 -24.40
C GLU A 105 -18.06 -2.72 -24.44
N GLU A 106 -17.40 -1.55 -24.58
CA GLU A 106 -15.94 -1.43 -24.70
C GLU A 106 -15.24 -1.05 -23.38
N ARG A 107 -16.00 -0.67 -22.35
CA ARG A 107 -15.42 -0.21 -21.08
C ARG A 107 -14.65 -1.31 -20.36
N ASP A 108 -15.26 -2.49 -20.25
CA ASP A 108 -14.68 -3.60 -19.50
C ASP A 108 -13.39 -4.11 -20.14
N SER A 109 -13.34 -4.20 -21.46
CA SER A 109 -12.14 -4.61 -22.19
C SER A 109 -11.01 -3.58 -22.03
N PHE A 110 -11.33 -2.29 -22.17
CA PHE A 110 -10.35 -1.21 -21.95
C PHE A 110 -9.80 -1.19 -20.51
N ILE A 111 -10.68 -1.34 -19.51
CA ILE A 111 -10.28 -1.39 -18.10
C ILE A 111 -9.39 -2.61 -17.84
N ALA A 112 -9.74 -3.79 -18.38
CA ALA A 112 -8.96 -5.00 -18.21
C ALA A 112 -7.56 -4.86 -18.83
N GLU A 113 -7.46 -4.32 -20.05
CA GLU A 113 -6.19 -4.05 -20.72
C GLU A 113 -5.30 -3.14 -19.88
N LYS A 114 -5.82 -2.00 -19.42
CA LYS A 114 -5.06 -1.04 -18.62
C LYS A 114 -4.68 -1.56 -17.24
N ARG A 115 -5.48 -2.45 -16.65
CA ARG A 115 -5.13 -3.12 -15.38
C ARG A 115 -3.96 -4.07 -15.58
N GLU A 116 -3.93 -4.83 -16.68
CA GLU A 116 -2.83 -5.75 -16.96
C GLU A 116 -1.54 -5.02 -17.35
N GLU A 117 -1.64 -3.89 -18.07
CA GLU A 117 -0.50 -2.99 -18.32
C GLU A 117 0.08 -2.49 -17.00
N TYR A 118 -0.74 -1.90 -16.13
CA TYR A 118 -0.29 -1.37 -14.84
C TYR A 118 0.31 -2.44 -13.92
N LYS A 119 -0.21 -3.67 -13.95
CA LYS A 119 0.36 -4.78 -13.17
C LYS A 119 1.76 -5.16 -13.63
N LYS A 120 2.05 -5.10 -14.94
CA LYS A 120 3.38 -5.41 -15.47
C LYS A 120 4.42 -4.36 -15.06
N ASP A 121 3.99 -3.12 -14.89
CA ASP A 121 4.85 -2.04 -14.42
C ASP A 121 5.22 -2.16 -12.92
N ILE A 122 4.42 -2.90 -12.14
CA ILE A 122 4.74 -3.21 -10.74
C ILE A 122 5.67 -4.42 -10.69
N ASP A 123 6.95 -4.19 -10.94
CA ASP A 123 8.01 -5.22 -10.88
C ASP A 123 8.84 -5.09 -9.59
N ILE A 124 8.72 -6.09 -8.71
CA ILE A 124 9.44 -6.13 -7.44
C ILE A 124 10.95 -6.34 -7.62
N TYR A 125 11.38 -7.04 -8.67
CA TYR A 125 12.80 -7.28 -8.93
C TYR A 125 13.47 -6.03 -9.48
N HIS A 126 12.76 -5.27 -10.31
CA HIS A 126 13.23 -3.96 -10.73
C HIS A 126 13.37 -3.02 -9.54
N LEU A 127 12.35 -2.93 -8.68
CA LEU A 127 12.40 -2.11 -7.47
C LEU A 127 13.53 -2.53 -6.52
N ALA A 128 13.82 -3.82 -6.39
CA ALA A 128 14.92 -4.33 -5.56
C ALA A 128 16.32 -4.08 -6.14
N SER A 129 16.42 -3.66 -7.40
CA SER A 129 17.69 -3.36 -8.08
C SER A 129 18.13 -1.89 -7.99
N GLU A 130 17.23 -1.02 -7.52
CA GLU A 130 17.50 0.41 -7.27
C GLU A 130 18.13 0.62 -5.88
#